data_AF-A0A0W0YF78-F1
#
_entry.id   AF-A0A0W0YF78-F1
#
_cell.length_a   1.000
_cell.length_b   1.000
_cell.length_c   1.000
_cell.angle_alpha   90.00
_cell.angle_beta   90.00
_cell.angle_gamma   90.00
#
_symmetry.space_group_name_H-M   'P 1'
#
loop_
_entity.id
_entity.type
_entity.pdbx_description
1 polymer ?
#
loop_
_entity_poly.entity_id
_entity_poly.type
_entity_poly.pdbx_seq_one_letter_code
_entity_poly.pdbx_strand_id
1 'polypeptide(L)'
;MLLSCLLPKTNMKYYFNTLEQIQGDEAYNEKNFEQALVHYKKALSLLNQIASQRNFKPNKPFYDALAYVLSEITITKADHIMASLDDPFSYNHIQNLWEDIPSLLHEMNIIYEKIRFFELRETKKEKINITYKAVANCCESISDALIDSLNENEAPIFEQVTSALTWLTQAINYRKNAKLPIAMDLHVGYLNLLERAYKCNHEKQFLTQITAYIQENRLIHQELWPMQELEILSYQLLVATENKDEDSAAKYVKRCKKLMEDSDHIDHESLIIEDINTLISKLTNSTQTKNLKNRSRKPLQIIIEESDEELEATSMDVSTIPKRIDEIGEDMDMSLSEDSLLSDMNIDEIQTSTISQQLHTVAPHFNPLVPTSSPSSNFSMSNKATFFAPPSTPNTLTILPQRNPTDAFVKVMQEISNHYRDPKFLANLLSLIGDFYYKSRSLPFKNIPLISFEIYETVLLLDRQHSIAHARLCEIYNRSHSNKRMIDEHRHYTGATKYSSSTQGSFISIFNTAIEENMIQIETFLSINNEKQENVVNDLVLFVANNMVEKNIAGGKSQLIADFIRHSQEPMDIRLSMNN
;
A
#
# COMPACT_ATOMS: atom_id res chain seq x y z
N MET A 1 43.12 17.77 -9.51
CA MET A 1 42.71 17.36 -10.88
C MET A 1 42.54 15.85 -10.85
N LEU A 2 41.41 15.26 -10.44
CA LEU A 2 40.01 15.56 -10.79
C LEU A 2 39.76 15.55 -12.30
N LEU A 3 39.47 14.36 -12.82
CA LEU A 3 38.69 14.14 -14.03
C LEU A 3 37.82 12.90 -13.78
N SER A 4 36.55 13.16 -13.47
CA SER A 4 35.54 12.16 -13.15
C SER A 4 34.94 11.57 -14.44
N CYS A 5 35.19 10.30 -14.71
CA CYS A 5 34.58 9.60 -15.84
C CYS A 5 33.06 9.46 -15.65
N LEU A 6 32.29 10.10 -16.52
CA LEU A 6 30.84 9.92 -16.64
C LEU A 6 30.57 8.63 -17.42
N LEU A 7 30.12 7.58 -16.74
CA LEU A 7 29.52 6.41 -17.37
C LEU A 7 28.07 6.73 -17.77
N PRO A 8 27.59 6.29 -18.95
CA PRO A 8 26.20 6.45 -19.35
C PRO A 8 25.30 5.57 -18.46
N LYS A 9 24.19 6.14 -17.98
CA LYS A 9 23.20 5.42 -17.16
C LYS A 9 22.35 4.51 -18.05
N THR A 10 22.62 3.21 -18.02
CA THR A 10 21.62 2.21 -18.41
C THR A 10 20.50 2.22 -17.36
N ASN A 11 19.25 2.34 -17.80
CA ASN A 11 18.10 2.41 -16.91
C ASN A 11 17.65 0.97 -16.55
N MET A 12 18.42 0.30 -15.69
CA MET A 12 18.12 -1.07 -15.24
C MET A 12 16.71 -1.14 -14.64
N LYS A 13 15.84 -1.94 -15.26
CA LYS A 13 14.50 -2.26 -14.74
C LYS A 13 14.63 -3.36 -13.69
N TYR A 14 14.48 -3.00 -12.43
CA TYR A 14 14.63 -3.93 -11.30
C TYR A 14 13.35 -4.68 -10.93
N TYR A 15 12.17 -4.15 -11.29
CA TYR A 15 10.85 -4.75 -11.00
C TYR A 15 9.77 -4.35 -12.03
N PHE A 16 9.78 -3.09 -12.48
CA PHE A 16 8.72 -2.58 -13.33
C PHE A 16 8.66 -3.28 -14.69
N ASN A 17 7.52 -3.92 -14.99
CA ASN A 17 7.26 -4.78 -16.15
C ASN A 17 8.08 -6.09 -16.16
N THR A 18 8.51 -6.62 -14.99
CA THR A 18 9.04 -8.00 -14.93
C THR A 18 7.91 -9.03 -14.96
N LEU A 19 8.27 -10.29 -15.21
CA LEU A 19 7.35 -11.41 -15.15
C LEU A 19 6.69 -11.53 -13.77
N GLU A 20 7.47 -11.35 -12.70
CA GLU A 20 7.00 -11.38 -11.31
C GLU A 20 5.99 -10.27 -11.00
N GLN A 21 6.16 -9.07 -11.56
CA GLN A 21 5.13 -8.04 -11.44
C GLN A 21 3.86 -8.50 -12.16
N ILE A 22 3.96 -8.82 -13.46
CA ILE A 22 2.77 -9.09 -14.30
C ILE A 22 1.96 -10.28 -13.75
N GLN A 23 2.62 -11.36 -13.33
CA GLN A 23 1.95 -12.53 -12.75
C GLN A 23 1.41 -12.27 -11.34
N GLY A 24 2.07 -11.41 -10.56
CA GLY A 24 1.56 -10.97 -9.26
C GLY A 24 0.29 -10.13 -9.41
N ASP A 25 0.34 -9.16 -10.32
CA ASP A 25 -0.78 -8.25 -10.63
C ASP A 25 -1.96 -9.04 -11.23
N GLU A 26 -1.72 -10.01 -12.12
CA GLU A 26 -2.75 -10.91 -12.66
C GLU A 26 -3.44 -11.71 -11.53
N ALA A 27 -2.67 -12.42 -10.70
CA ALA A 27 -3.20 -13.20 -9.58
C ALA A 27 -3.91 -12.33 -8.52
N TYR A 28 -3.41 -11.12 -8.26
CA TYR A 28 -4.05 -10.16 -7.34
C TYR A 28 -5.42 -9.71 -7.86
N ASN A 29 -5.51 -9.38 -9.16
CA ASN A 29 -6.79 -9.01 -9.79
C ASN A 29 -7.80 -10.17 -9.82
N GLU A 30 -7.33 -11.42 -9.89
CA GLU A 30 -8.15 -12.62 -9.72
C GLU A 30 -8.55 -12.91 -8.25
N LYS A 31 -8.14 -12.06 -7.29
CA LYS A 31 -8.26 -12.27 -5.84
C LYS A 31 -7.55 -13.51 -5.29
N ASN A 32 -6.61 -14.07 -6.06
CA ASN A 32 -5.75 -15.16 -5.61
C ASN A 32 -4.53 -14.59 -4.88
N PHE A 33 -4.78 -14.06 -3.67
CA PHE A 33 -3.78 -13.33 -2.90
C PHE A 33 -2.58 -14.20 -2.50
N GLU A 34 -2.76 -15.50 -2.25
CA GLU A 34 -1.65 -16.42 -1.98
C GLU A 34 -0.68 -16.50 -3.17
N GLN A 35 -1.20 -16.69 -4.39
CA GLN A 35 -0.38 -16.74 -5.59
C GLN A 35 0.27 -15.37 -5.90
N ALA A 36 -0.46 -14.27 -5.73
CA ALA A 36 0.10 -12.92 -5.86
C ALA A 36 1.30 -12.71 -4.90
N LEU A 37 1.15 -13.11 -3.63
CA LEU A 37 2.24 -13.06 -2.65
C LEU A 37 3.44 -13.93 -3.04
N VAL A 38 3.26 -15.08 -3.69
CA VAL A 38 4.37 -15.89 -4.21
C VAL A 38 5.18 -15.10 -5.25
N HIS A 39 4.51 -14.47 -6.22
CA HIS A 39 5.17 -13.69 -7.26
C HIS A 39 5.86 -12.43 -6.70
N TYR A 40 5.19 -11.66 -5.84
CA TYR A 40 5.78 -10.47 -5.24
C TYR A 40 6.93 -10.80 -4.26
N LYS A 41 6.84 -11.88 -3.47
CA LYS A 41 7.96 -12.35 -2.64
C LYS A 41 9.13 -12.86 -3.49
N LYS A 42 8.88 -13.46 -4.66
CA LYS A 42 9.94 -13.82 -5.62
C LYS A 42 10.65 -12.56 -6.14
N ALA A 43 9.90 -11.50 -6.49
CA ALA A 43 10.50 -10.21 -6.87
C ALA A 43 11.38 -9.63 -5.74
N LEU A 44 10.89 -9.63 -4.49
CA LEU A 44 11.68 -9.17 -3.33
C LEU A 44 12.97 -9.99 -3.16
N SER A 45 12.89 -11.32 -3.33
CA SER A 45 14.05 -12.21 -3.28
C SER A 45 15.09 -11.88 -4.37
N LEU A 46 14.65 -11.61 -5.60
CA LEU A 46 15.53 -11.19 -6.70
C LEU A 46 16.20 -9.83 -6.41
N LEU A 47 15.46 -8.87 -5.86
CA LEU A 47 16.03 -7.58 -5.43
C LEU A 47 17.09 -7.76 -4.33
N ASN A 48 16.83 -8.64 -3.35
CA ASN A 48 17.78 -8.97 -2.30
C ASN A 48 19.03 -9.69 -2.84
N GLN A 49 18.86 -10.59 -3.82
CA GLN A 49 19.97 -11.25 -4.50
C GLN A 49 20.85 -10.24 -5.24
N ILE A 50 20.24 -9.28 -5.96
CA ILE A 50 20.96 -8.17 -6.62
C ILE A 50 21.71 -7.33 -5.58
N ALA A 51 21.06 -6.98 -4.47
CA ALA A 51 21.67 -6.23 -3.37
C ALA A 51 22.91 -6.92 -2.75
N SER A 52 22.92 -8.26 -2.74
CA SER A 52 24.01 -9.07 -2.18
C SER A 52 25.28 -9.15 -3.05
N GLN A 53 25.24 -8.70 -4.31
CA GLN A 53 26.35 -8.84 -5.24
C GLN A 53 27.54 -7.96 -4.81
N ARG A 54 28.76 -8.53 -4.82
CA ARG A 54 29.99 -7.93 -4.25
C ARG A 54 30.34 -6.51 -4.71
N ASN A 55 29.89 -6.10 -5.90
CA ASN A 55 30.15 -4.78 -6.48
C ASN A 55 28.88 -3.92 -6.66
N PHE A 56 27.72 -4.39 -6.17
CA PHE A 56 26.47 -3.65 -6.31
C PHE A 56 26.49 -2.37 -5.48
N LYS A 57 26.06 -1.27 -6.10
CA LYS A 57 25.83 0.01 -5.44
C LYS A 57 24.37 0.37 -5.67
N PRO A 58 23.51 0.33 -4.63
CA PRO A 58 22.11 0.69 -4.75
C PRO A 58 21.94 2.06 -5.41
N ASN A 59 21.21 2.08 -6.52
CA ASN A 59 20.89 3.29 -7.26
C ASN A 59 19.41 3.68 -7.02
N LYS A 60 19.00 4.84 -7.54
CA LYS A 60 17.62 5.34 -7.33
C LYS A 60 16.55 4.40 -7.92
N PRO A 61 16.68 3.84 -9.15
CA PRO A 61 15.72 2.87 -9.68
C PRO A 61 15.62 1.57 -8.87
N PHE A 62 16.72 1.09 -8.27
CA PHE A 62 16.69 -0.09 -7.37
C PHE A 62 15.86 0.19 -6.12
N TYR A 63 16.10 1.33 -5.47
CA TYR A 63 15.32 1.73 -4.30
C TYR A 63 13.85 1.99 -4.64
N ASP A 64 13.55 2.52 -5.83
CA ASP A 64 12.19 2.69 -6.31
C ASP A 64 11.47 1.35 -6.48
N ALA A 65 12.09 0.40 -7.18
CA ALA A 65 11.58 -0.96 -7.31
C ALA A 65 11.37 -1.65 -5.94
N LEU A 66 12.32 -1.50 -5.00
CA LEU A 66 12.23 -2.11 -3.68
C LEU A 66 11.09 -1.51 -2.84
N ALA A 67 10.95 -0.19 -2.81
CA ALA A 67 9.83 0.45 -2.13
C ALA A 67 8.47 0.03 -2.75
N TYR A 68 8.41 -0.11 -4.06
CA TYR A 68 7.20 -0.55 -4.75
C TYR A 68 6.84 -2.01 -4.42
N VAL A 69 7.79 -2.96 -4.49
CA VAL A 69 7.55 -4.36 -4.14
C VAL A 69 7.09 -4.52 -2.69
N LEU A 70 7.73 -3.80 -1.75
CA LEU A 70 7.30 -3.80 -0.35
C LEU A 70 5.86 -3.27 -0.20
N SER A 71 5.47 -2.28 -1.01
CA SER A 71 4.09 -1.76 -1.03
C SER A 71 3.09 -2.79 -1.54
N GLU A 72 3.38 -3.53 -2.61
CA GLU A 72 2.47 -4.56 -3.15
C GLU A 72 2.33 -5.77 -2.21
N ILE A 73 3.42 -6.25 -1.62
CA ILE A 73 3.36 -7.32 -0.61
C ILE A 73 2.50 -6.88 0.59
N THR A 74 2.64 -5.63 1.01
CA THR A 74 1.90 -5.10 2.17
C THR A 74 0.41 -4.95 1.87
N ILE A 75 0.05 -4.38 0.72
CA ILE A 75 -1.34 -4.26 0.25
C ILE A 75 -1.96 -5.65 0.11
N THR A 76 -1.31 -6.55 -0.63
CA THR A 76 -1.81 -7.91 -0.86
C THR A 76 -2.01 -8.69 0.45
N LYS A 77 -1.13 -8.53 1.44
CA LYS A 77 -1.34 -9.14 2.77
C LYS A 77 -2.55 -8.55 3.50
N ALA A 78 -2.75 -7.23 3.45
CA ALA A 78 -3.89 -6.56 4.07
C ALA A 78 -5.21 -7.01 3.43
N ASP A 79 -5.27 -7.07 2.10
CA ASP A 79 -6.46 -7.55 1.37
C ASP A 79 -6.72 -9.05 1.58
N HIS A 80 -5.65 -9.87 1.67
CA HIS A 80 -5.79 -11.28 2.03
C HIS A 80 -6.36 -11.46 3.44
N ILE A 81 -5.89 -10.69 4.41
CA ILE A 81 -6.45 -10.71 5.77
C ILE A 81 -7.93 -10.33 5.73
N MET A 82 -8.30 -9.22 5.08
CA MET A 82 -9.70 -8.78 4.97
C MET A 82 -10.59 -9.85 4.32
N ALA A 83 -10.12 -10.52 3.27
CA ALA A 83 -10.83 -11.63 2.64
C ALA A 83 -10.87 -12.93 3.47
N SER A 84 -10.07 -13.01 4.54
CA SER A 84 -10.05 -14.13 5.50
C SER A 84 -10.79 -13.81 6.82
N LEU A 85 -11.48 -12.66 6.89
CA LEU A 85 -12.39 -12.35 8.00
C LEU A 85 -13.75 -13.03 7.83
N ASP A 86 -14.12 -13.37 6.58
CA ASP A 86 -15.31 -14.15 6.26
C ASP A 86 -15.18 -15.62 6.76
N ASP A 87 -16.30 -16.21 7.16
CA ASP A 87 -16.41 -17.48 7.92
C ASP A 87 -15.57 -18.65 7.36
N PRO A 88 -14.69 -19.31 8.16
CA PRO A 88 -14.49 -19.16 9.60
C PRO A 88 -13.36 -18.19 10.00
N PHE A 89 -13.69 -17.23 10.86
CA PHE A 89 -12.75 -16.28 11.46
C PHE A 89 -11.60 -17.00 12.19
N SER A 90 -10.36 -16.75 11.76
CA SER A 90 -9.16 -17.43 12.28
C SER A 90 -8.10 -16.43 12.73
N TYR A 91 -8.16 -16.02 14.00
CA TYR A 91 -7.25 -15.02 14.57
C TYR A 91 -5.76 -15.40 14.45
N ASN A 92 -5.43 -16.70 14.57
CA ASN A 92 -4.07 -17.19 14.35
C ASN A 92 -3.60 -17.00 12.90
N HIS A 93 -4.49 -17.17 11.92
CA HIS A 93 -4.17 -16.94 10.50
C HIS A 93 -3.91 -15.46 10.23
N ILE A 94 -4.75 -14.58 10.79
CA ILE A 94 -4.59 -13.12 10.74
C ILE A 94 -3.23 -12.70 11.31
N GLN A 95 -2.87 -13.20 12.50
CA GLN A 95 -1.56 -12.91 13.13
C GLN A 95 -0.38 -13.36 12.26
N ASN A 96 -0.43 -14.55 11.67
CA ASN A 96 0.62 -15.07 10.80
C ASN A 96 0.79 -14.24 9.52
N LEU A 97 -0.30 -13.79 8.90
CA LEU A 97 -0.22 -12.86 7.76
C LEU A 97 0.32 -11.49 8.21
N TRP A 98 -0.07 -11.02 9.38
CA TRP A 98 0.29 -9.71 9.90
C TRP A 98 1.76 -9.57 10.34
N GLU A 99 2.43 -10.63 10.82
CA GLU A 99 3.76 -10.58 11.48
C GLU A 99 4.77 -9.64 10.76
N ASP A 100 4.91 -9.77 9.43
CA ASP A 100 5.89 -8.97 8.67
C ASP A 100 5.43 -7.52 8.37
N ILE A 101 4.13 -7.22 8.37
CA ILE A 101 3.58 -5.94 7.85
C ILE A 101 4.24 -4.70 8.49
N PRO A 102 4.40 -4.60 9.83
CA PRO A 102 5.07 -3.44 10.44
C PRO A 102 6.51 -3.25 9.98
N SER A 103 7.23 -4.35 9.71
CA SER A 103 8.62 -4.32 9.25
C SER A 103 8.74 -3.90 7.77
N LEU A 104 7.86 -4.42 6.91
CA LEU A 104 7.75 -4.06 5.50
C LEU A 104 7.41 -2.57 5.35
N LEU A 105 6.45 -2.06 6.14
CA LEU A 105 6.12 -0.63 6.18
C LEU A 105 7.30 0.23 6.63
N HIS A 106 8.02 -0.17 7.69
CA HIS A 106 9.16 0.59 8.19
C HIS A 106 10.28 0.69 7.13
N GLU A 107 10.62 -0.44 6.50
CA GLU A 107 11.63 -0.50 5.44
C GLU A 107 11.20 0.30 4.20
N MET A 108 9.96 0.16 3.75
CA MET A 108 9.38 0.92 2.64
C MET A 108 9.53 2.44 2.84
N ASN A 109 9.27 2.95 4.05
CA ASN A 109 9.43 4.38 4.35
C ASN A 109 10.90 4.81 4.35
N ILE A 110 11.81 4.03 4.95
CA ILE A 110 13.26 4.31 4.92
C ILE A 110 13.79 4.39 3.49
N ILE A 111 13.28 3.54 2.59
CA ILE A 111 13.67 3.53 1.18
C ILE A 111 13.02 4.71 0.45
N TYR A 112 11.72 4.96 0.65
CA TYR A 112 11.00 6.08 0.05
C TYR A 112 11.70 7.42 0.34
N GLU A 113 12.14 7.64 1.58
CA GLU A 113 12.84 8.86 1.98
C GLU A 113 14.17 9.08 1.22
N LYS A 114 14.84 8.00 0.76
CA LYS A 114 16.04 8.08 -0.10
C LYS A 114 15.73 8.46 -1.55
N ILE A 115 14.50 8.23 -2.02
CA ILE A 115 14.08 8.46 -3.42
C ILE A 115 13.03 9.58 -3.59
N ARG A 116 12.48 10.16 -2.53
CA ARG A 116 11.39 11.15 -2.60
C ARG A 116 11.67 12.40 -3.46
N PHE A 117 12.96 12.70 -3.70
CA PHE A 117 13.44 13.79 -4.57
C PHE A 117 13.95 13.29 -5.94
N PHE A 118 13.56 12.08 -6.36
CA PHE A 118 13.86 11.54 -7.68
C PHE A 118 12.63 11.69 -8.58
N GLU A 119 12.75 12.48 -9.65
CA GLU A 119 11.62 12.83 -10.51
C GLU A 119 11.10 11.63 -11.31
N LEU A 120 12.00 10.79 -11.84
CA LEU A 120 11.69 9.62 -12.67
C LEU A 120 11.43 8.37 -11.82
N ARG A 121 10.54 8.48 -10.83
CA ARG A 121 10.15 7.37 -9.94
C ARG A 121 8.69 6.96 -10.12
N GLU A 122 8.42 5.67 -10.04
CA GLU A 122 7.08 5.10 -10.02
C GLU A 122 6.47 5.14 -8.61
N THR A 123 7.28 4.95 -7.56
CA THR A 123 6.83 5.03 -6.16
C THR A 123 6.67 6.49 -5.75
N LYS A 124 5.49 7.04 -6.04
CA LYS A 124 5.08 8.39 -5.60
C LYS A 124 4.51 8.34 -4.16
N LYS A 125 4.29 9.50 -3.54
CA LYS A 125 3.79 9.57 -2.15
C LYS A 125 2.39 8.96 -2.02
N GLU A 126 1.62 9.02 -3.09
CA GLU A 126 0.28 8.48 -3.24
C GLU A 126 0.29 6.95 -3.04
N LYS A 127 1.25 6.21 -3.60
CA LYS A 127 1.37 4.74 -3.40
C LYS A 127 1.67 4.41 -1.93
N ILE A 128 2.56 5.16 -1.28
CA ILE A 128 2.85 5.02 0.16
C ILE A 128 1.59 5.27 1.00
N ASN A 129 0.80 6.30 0.65
CA ASN A 129 -0.44 6.63 1.34
C ASN A 129 -1.53 5.58 1.10
N ILE A 130 -1.63 5.01 -0.11
CA ILE A 130 -2.52 3.88 -0.44
C ILE A 130 -2.16 2.65 0.41
N THR A 131 -0.86 2.35 0.54
CA THR A 131 -0.37 1.22 1.37
C THR A 131 -0.79 1.39 2.82
N TYR A 132 -0.55 2.57 3.41
CA TYR A 132 -1.02 2.87 4.77
C TYR A 132 -2.54 2.85 4.90
N LYS A 133 -3.30 3.26 3.87
CA LYS A 133 -4.76 3.18 3.86
C LYS A 133 -5.24 1.72 3.88
N ALA A 134 -4.67 0.85 3.05
CA ALA A 134 -5.01 -0.57 3.02
C ALA A 134 -4.75 -1.24 4.38
N VAL A 135 -3.58 -0.96 4.98
CA VAL A 135 -3.23 -1.47 6.32
C VAL A 135 -4.15 -0.89 7.41
N ALA A 136 -4.52 0.39 7.34
CA ALA A 136 -5.44 1.00 8.28
C ALA A 136 -6.85 0.39 8.21
N ASN A 137 -7.38 0.22 6.99
CA ASN A 137 -8.67 -0.43 6.75
C ASN A 137 -8.65 -1.89 7.23
N CYS A 138 -7.55 -2.62 7.00
CA CYS A 138 -7.39 -3.98 7.50
C CYS A 138 -7.39 -4.03 9.04
N CYS A 139 -6.73 -3.10 9.75
CA CYS A 139 -6.83 -3.00 11.20
C CYS A 139 -8.26 -2.72 11.69
N GLU A 140 -8.99 -1.87 10.99
CA GLU A 140 -10.39 -1.52 11.26
C GLU A 140 -11.27 -2.76 11.14
N SER A 141 -11.22 -3.47 10.00
CA SER A 141 -11.99 -4.70 9.80
C SER A 141 -11.61 -5.86 10.75
N ILE A 142 -10.34 -5.99 11.17
CA ILE A 142 -9.96 -6.97 12.21
C ILE A 142 -10.58 -6.60 13.57
N SER A 143 -10.63 -5.31 13.90
CA SER A 143 -11.27 -4.84 15.13
C SER A 143 -12.77 -5.14 15.11
N ASP A 144 -13.44 -4.89 13.99
CA ASP A 144 -14.87 -5.13 13.83
C ASP A 144 -15.17 -6.65 13.90
N ALA A 145 -14.46 -7.47 13.11
CA ALA A 145 -14.63 -8.93 13.14
C ALA A 145 -14.35 -9.58 14.52
N LEU A 146 -13.42 -9.02 15.31
CA LEU A 146 -13.21 -9.45 16.70
C LEU A 146 -14.41 -9.18 17.60
N ILE A 147 -15.15 -8.10 17.35
CA ILE A 147 -16.35 -7.73 18.10
C ILE A 147 -17.58 -8.47 17.57
N ASP A 148 -17.74 -8.61 16.26
CA ASP A 148 -18.85 -9.33 15.63
C ASP A 148 -18.77 -10.85 15.86
N SER A 149 -17.58 -11.37 16.19
CA SER A 149 -17.42 -12.76 16.65
C SER A 149 -18.01 -13.05 18.04
N LEU A 150 -18.43 -12.01 18.78
CA LEU A 150 -19.25 -12.16 19.98
C LEU A 150 -20.70 -12.44 19.56
N ASN A 151 -21.26 -13.56 20.02
CA ASN A 151 -22.71 -13.75 19.94
C ASN A 151 -23.43 -12.57 20.59
N GLU A 152 -24.45 -12.00 19.94
CA GLU A 152 -25.22 -10.82 20.44
C GLU A 152 -25.79 -10.99 21.87
N ASN A 153 -25.88 -12.24 22.35
CA ASN A 153 -26.40 -12.61 23.66
C ASN A 153 -25.31 -12.92 24.71
N GLU A 154 -24.03 -12.85 24.36
CA GLU A 154 -22.91 -13.11 25.29
C GLU A 154 -22.28 -11.81 25.80
N ALA A 155 -21.92 -11.80 27.08
CA ALA A 155 -21.31 -10.62 27.70
C ALA A 155 -19.90 -10.36 27.10
N PRO A 156 -19.56 -9.11 26.75
CA PRO A 156 -18.31 -8.80 26.07
C PRO A 156 -17.08 -9.17 26.90
N ILE A 157 -16.20 -10.00 26.32
CA ILE A 157 -14.98 -10.49 26.97
C ILE A 157 -13.91 -9.38 26.94
N PHE A 158 -13.43 -8.96 28.11
CA PHE A 158 -12.49 -7.84 28.26
C PHE A 158 -11.21 -8.01 27.41
N GLU A 159 -10.67 -9.23 27.31
CA GLU A 159 -9.49 -9.55 26.50
C GLU A 159 -9.71 -9.35 24.99
N GLN A 160 -10.91 -9.65 24.48
CA GLN A 160 -11.28 -9.40 23.08
C GLN A 160 -11.53 -7.91 22.84
N VAL A 161 -12.24 -7.21 23.73
CA VAL A 161 -12.47 -5.76 23.60
C VAL A 161 -11.16 -4.98 23.63
N THR A 162 -10.21 -5.35 24.49
CA THR A 162 -8.87 -4.72 24.53
C THR A 162 -8.01 -5.09 23.32
N SER A 163 -8.18 -6.29 22.75
CA SER A 163 -7.57 -6.66 21.46
C SER A 163 -8.12 -5.81 20.31
N ALA A 164 -9.44 -5.69 20.16
CA ALA A 164 -10.10 -4.85 19.16
C ALA A 164 -9.68 -3.38 19.30
N LEU A 165 -9.68 -2.83 20.53
CA LEU A 165 -9.19 -1.48 20.82
C LEU A 165 -7.72 -1.28 20.37
N THR A 166 -6.87 -2.29 20.52
CA THR A 166 -5.48 -2.26 20.06
C THR A 166 -5.39 -2.21 18.53
N TRP A 167 -6.21 -2.99 17.82
CA TRP A 167 -6.32 -2.95 16.37
C TRP A 167 -6.85 -1.60 15.86
N LEU A 168 -7.93 -1.08 16.44
CA LEU A 168 -8.50 0.21 16.02
C LEU A 168 -7.55 1.39 16.31
N THR A 169 -6.78 1.32 17.41
CA THR A 169 -5.69 2.26 17.68
C THR A 169 -4.62 2.23 16.57
N GLN A 170 -4.27 1.05 16.06
CA GLN A 170 -3.36 0.93 14.91
C GLN A 170 -3.98 1.50 13.63
N ALA A 171 -5.27 1.26 13.36
CA ALA A 171 -5.99 1.85 12.22
C ALA A 171 -5.88 3.38 12.21
N ILE A 172 -6.20 4.02 13.34
CA ILE A 172 -6.10 5.47 13.55
C ILE A 172 -4.66 5.96 13.31
N ASN A 173 -3.66 5.28 13.87
CA ASN A 173 -2.26 5.65 13.72
C ASN A 173 -1.77 5.52 12.27
N TYR A 174 -2.18 4.49 11.54
CA TYR A 174 -1.85 4.33 10.12
C TYR A 174 -2.52 5.39 9.23
N ARG A 175 -3.77 5.79 9.50
CA ARG A 175 -4.40 6.95 8.82
C ARG A 175 -3.64 8.26 9.11
N LYS A 176 -3.24 8.51 10.36
CA LYS A 176 -2.39 9.67 10.73
C LYS A 176 -1.05 9.67 9.97
N ASN A 177 -0.38 8.52 9.87
CA ASN A 177 0.88 8.37 9.12
C ASN A 177 0.72 8.59 7.60
N ALA A 178 -0.42 8.19 7.04
CA ALA A 178 -0.78 8.49 5.65
C ALA A 178 -1.11 9.98 5.40
N LYS A 179 -1.28 10.79 6.47
CA LYS A 179 -1.90 12.13 6.45
C LYS A 179 -3.30 12.14 5.84
N LEU A 180 -4.05 11.05 6.04
CA LEU A 180 -5.44 10.95 5.63
C LEU A 180 -6.36 11.45 6.74
N PRO A 181 -7.51 12.08 6.41
CA PRO A 181 -8.53 12.36 7.41
C PRO A 181 -9.02 11.05 8.03
N ILE A 182 -9.29 11.11 9.33
CA ILE A 182 -9.97 10.04 10.07
C ILE A 182 -11.46 10.27 9.86
N ALA A 183 -12.19 9.21 9.47
CA ALA A 183 -13.64 9.28 9.36
C ALA A 183 -14.28 9.37 10.76
N MET A 184 -15.42 10.05 10.89
CA MET A 184 -16.10 10.17 12.19
C MET A 184 -16.46 8.80 12.76
N ASP A 185 -16.88 7.87 11.91
CA ASP A 185 -17.24 6.50 12.30
C ASP A 185 -16.08 5.77 13.00
N LEU A 186 -14.82 6.00 12.57
CA LEU A 186 -13.63 5.45 13.21
C LEU A 186 -13.31 6.11 14.56
N HIS A 187 -13.64 7.40 14.72
CA HIS A 187 -13.57 8.08 16.02
C HIS A 187 -14.63 7.55 16.99
N VAL A 188 -15.86 7.37 16.52
CA VAL A 188 -17.00 6.83 17.28
C VAL A 188 -16.75 5.39 17.70
N GLY A 189 -16.35 4.51 16.76
CA GLY A 189 -15.99 3.11 17.06
C GLY A 189 -14.92 2.98 18.15
N TYR A 190 -13.94 3.88 18.16
CA TYR A 190 -12.91 3.92 19.20
C TYR A 190 -13.47 4.33 20.58
N LEU A 191 -14.38 5.31 20.63
CA LEU A 191 -15.04 5.71 21.87
C LEU A 191 -15.99 4.61 22.40
N ASN A 192 -16.73 3.95 21.51
CA ASN A 192 -17.55 2.77 21.81
C ASN A 192 -16.72 1.63 22.42
N LEU A 193 -15.55 1.31 21.83
CA LEU A 193 -14.65 0.29 22.41
C LEU A 193 -14.08 0.69 23.78
N LEU A 194 -13.74 1.97 23.99
CA LEU A 194 -13.31 2.46 25.30
C LEU A 194 -14.44 2.37 26.34
N GLU A 195 -15.66 2.71 25.95
CA GLU A 195 -16.84 2.54 26.81
C GLU A 195 -17.08 1.06 27.13
N ARG A 196 -17.05 0.16 26.14
CA ARG A 196 -17.19 -1.28 26.35
C ARG A 196 -16.12 -1.81 27.30
N ALA A 197 -14.85 -1.43 27.11
CA ALA A 197 -13.76 -1.81 28.01
C ALA A 197 -14.00 -1.31 29.46
N TYR A 198 -14.54 -0.10 29.61
CA TYR A 198 -14.96 0.43 30.91
C TYR A 198 -16.18 -0.31 31.49
N LYS A 199 -17.18 -0.67 30.68
CA LYS A 199 -18.35 -1.46 31.10
C LYS A 199 -17.92 -2.87 31.57
N CYS A 200 -16.87 -3.46 30.99
CA CYS A 200 -16.33 -4.78 31.37
C CYS A 200 -15.49 -4.79 32.67
N ASN A 201 -14.62 -3.81 32.91
CA ASN A 201 -13.60 -3.86 33.98
C ASN A 201 -13.64 -2.64 34.94
N HIS A 202 -14.45 -1.62 34.65
CA HIS A 202 -14.64 -0.40 35.46
C HIS A 202 -13.37 0.41 35.77
N GLU A 203 -12.27 0.17 35.06
CA GLU A 203 -11.02 0.90 35.25
C GLU A 203 -11.15 2.34 34.76
N LYS A 204 -10.93 3.30 35.67
CA LYS A 204 -11.03 4.73 35.37
C LYS A 204 -10.11 5.23 34.25
N GLN A 205 -9.06 4.48 33.90
CA GLN A 205 -8.15 4.86 32.81
C GLN A 205 -8.87 5.01 31.47
N PHE A 206 -9.90 4.20 31.19
CA PHE A 206 -10.68 4.30 29.95
C PHE A 206 -11.50 5.60 29.90
N LEU A 207 -12.08 6.04 31.03
CA LEU A 207 -12.78 7.34 31.12
C LEU A 207 -11.83 8.53 30.88
N THR A 208 -10.59 8.44 31.39
CA THR A 208 -9.54 9.42 31.11
C THR A 208 -9.16 9.43 29.62
N GLN A 209 -9.05 8.26 28.99
CA GLN A 209 -8.75 8.13 27.55
C GLN A 209 -9.88 8.70 26.68
N ILE A 210 -11.16 8.43 26.99
CA ILE A 210 -12.32 9.04 26.33
C ILE A 210 -12.21 10.58 26.36
N THR A 211 -11.94 11.13 27.55
CA THR A 211 -11.84 12.58 27.75
C THR A 211 -10.69 13.19 26.93
N ALA A 212 -9.50 12.60 27.01
CA ALA A 212 -8.33 13.05 26.27
C ALA A 212 -8.56 12.97 24.76
N TYR A 213 -9.11 11.85 24.26
CA TYR A 213 -9.31 11.62 22.83
C TYR A 213 -10.31 12.60 22.21
N ILE A 214 -11.43 12.89 22.88
CA ILE A 214 -12.42 13.89 22.43
C ILE A 214 -11.78 15.29 22.35
N GLN A 215 -10.93 15.65 23.32
CA GLN A 215 -10.25 16.94 23.37
C GLN A 215 -9.13 17.06 22.32
N GLU A 216 -8.25 16.07 22.21
CA GLU A 216 -7.11 16.07 21.29
C GLU A 216 -7.54 16.13 19.82
N ASN A 217 -8.56 15.35 19.44
CA ASN A 217 -9.10 15.34 18.07
C ASN A 217 -10.21 16.41 17.87
N ARG A 218 -10.50 17.20 18.90
CA ARG A 218 -11.49 18.31 18.93
C ARG A 218 -12.89 17.93 18.40
N LEU A 219 -13.36 16.71 18.64
CA LEU A 219 -14.51 16.12 17.93
C LEU A 219 -15.77 17.00 17.95
N ILE A 220 -16.08 17.63 19.09
CA ILE A 220 -17.26 18.52 19.30
C ILE A 220 -17.20 19.84 18.49
N HIS A 221 -16.03 20.19 17.93
CA HIS A 221 -15.82 21.38 17.11
C HIS A 221 -15.75 21.05 15.61
N GLN A 222 -16.00 19.80 15.23
CA GLN A 222 -16.15 19.39 13.84
C GLN A 222 -17.61 19.60 13.40
N GLU A 223 -17.86 19.61 12.09
CA GLU A 223 -19.22 19.62 11.55
C GLU A 223 -19.83 18.22 11.72
N LEU A 224 -20.69 18.07 12.73
CA LEU A 224 -21.31 16.81 13.13
C LEU A 224 -22.78 16.75 12.69
N TRP A 225 -23.26 15.56 12.35
CA TRP A 225 -24.71 15.33 12.24
C TRP A 225 -25.31 15.25 13.66
N PRO A 226 -26.60 15.62 13.86
CA PRO A 226 -27.20 15.65 15.20
C PRO A 226 -27.04 14.36 15.99
N MET A 227 -27.15 13.19 15.34
CA MET A 227 -26.96 11.89 15.97
C MET A 227 -25.50 11.65 16.42
N GLN A 228 -24.51 12.07 15.63
CA GLN A 228 -23.09 11.97 15.97
C GLN A 228 -22.71 12.92 17.11
N GLU A 229 -23.29 14.13 17.15
CA GLU A 229 -23.12 15.03 18.30
C GLU A 229 -23.76 14.42 19.56
N LEU A 230 -24.95 13.83 19.46
CA LEU A 230 -25.63 13.17 20.57
C LEU A 230 -24.81 12.01 21.14
N GLU A 231 -24.20 11.20 20.27
CA GLU A 231 -23.32 10.09 20.64
C GLU A 231 -22.00 10.58 21.29
N ILE A 232 -21.34 11.60 20.73
CA ILE A 232 -20.14 12.19 21.36
C ILE A 232 -20.48 12.78 22.74
N LEU A 233 -21.67 13.39 22.90
CA LEU A 233 -22.15 13.89 24.19
C LEU A 233 -22.50 12.76 25.17
N SER A 234 -22.94 11.58 24.71
CA SER A 234 -23.23 10.43 25.57
C SER A 234 -21.96 9.96 26.30
N TYR A 235 -20.83 9.87 25.58
CA TYR A 235 -19.52 9.53 26.18
C TYR A 235 -19.06 10.59 27.19
N GLN A 236 -19.28 11.88 26.93
CA GLN A 236 -18.97 12.94 27.91
C GLN A 236 -19.86 12.87 29.15
N LEU A 237 -21.15 12.54 28.97
CA LEU A 237 -22.10 12.34 30.05
C LEU A 237 -21.74 11.12 30.91
N LEU A 238 -21.33 10.01 30.30
CA LEU A 238 -20.80 8.82 30.98
C LEU A 238 -19.63 9.20 31.90
N VAL A 239 -18.61 9.86 31.34
CA VAL A 239 -17.42 10.30 32.09
C VAL A 239 -17.80 11.19 33.27
N ALA A 240 -18.66 12.19 33.07
CA ALA A 240 -19.08 13.10 34.13
C ALA A 240 -19.88 12.39 35.22
N THR A 241 -20.78 11.48 34.84
CA THR A 241 -21.60 10.67 35.75
C THR A 241 -20.75 9.78 36.65
N GLU A 242 -19.84 9.00 36.08
CA GLU A 242 -19.03 8.03 36.82
C GLU A 242 -17.88 8.69 37.62
N ASN A 243 -17.43 9.89 37.20
CA ASN A 243 -16.54 10.73 38.02
C ASN A 243 -17.27 11.58 39.07
N LYS A 244 -18.61 11.61 39.07
CA LYS A 244 -19.47 12.38 40.00
C LYS A 244 -19.27 13.90 39.88
N ASP A 245 -18.97 14.38 38.67
CA ASP A 245 -18.94 15.79 38.32
C ASP A 245 -20.37 16.24 37.95
N GLU A 246 -21.13 16.65 38.97
CA GLU A 246 -22.54 17.02 38.83
C GLU A 246 -22.75 18.25 37.95
N ASP A 247 -21.81 19.22 37.95
CA ASP A 247 -21.90 20.45 37.17
C ASP A 247 -21.69 20.16 35.67
N SER A 248 -20.65 19.40 35.31
CA SER A 248 -20.44 18.99 33.92
C SER A 248 -21.55 18.06 33.43
N ALA A 249 -22.00 17.10 34.26
CA ALA A 249 -23.08 16.20 33.91
C ALA A 249 -24.38 16.97 33.61
N ALA A 250 -24.79 17.90 34.48
CA ALA A 250 -25.98 18.72 34.27
C ALA A 250 -25.91 19.54 32.97
N LYS A 251 -24.71 20.06 32.63
CA LYS A 251 -24.47 20.77 31.37
C LYS A 251 -24.63 19.86 30.15
N TYR A 252 -24.09 18.63 30.18
CA TYR A 252 -24.24 17.68 29.08
C TYR A 252 -25.70 17.20 28.93
N VAL A 253 -26.38 16.85 30.03
CA VAL A 253 -27.82 16.48 30.00
C VAL A 253 -28.67 17.58 29.36
N LYS A 254 -28.43 18.85 29.70
CA LYS A 254 -29.14 19.99 29.10
C LYS A 254 -28.89 20.08 27.59
N ARG A 255 -27.66 19.82 27.12
CA ARG A 255 -27.31 19.85 25.70
C ARG A 255 -27.93 18.67 24.94
N CYS A 256 -27.86 17.45 25.47
CA CYS A 256 -28.52 16.29 24.87
C CYS A 256 -30.04 16.50 24.73
N LYS A 257 -30.72 16.98 25.78
CA LYS A 257 -32.16 17.25 25.73
C LYS A 257 -32.51 18.29 24.68
N LYS A 258 -31.81 19.43 24.68
CA LYS A 258 -32.02 20.46 23.65
C LYS A 258 -31.80 19.90 22.24
N LEU A 259 -30.76 19.10 22.04
CA LEU A 259 -30.48 18.51 20.73
C LEU A 259 -31.58 17.53 20.28
N MET A 260 -32.13 16.73 21.19
CA MET A 260 -33.28 15.85 20.95
C MET A 260 -34.62 16.60 20.76
N GLU A 261 -34.75 17.83 21.25
CA GLU A 261 -35.93 18.69 21.09
C GLU A 261 -35.87 19.52 19.79
N ASP A 262 -34.68 19.93 19.35
CA ASP A 262 -34.47 20.87 18.22
C ASP A 262 -34.27 20.20 16.84
N SER A 263 -34.18 18.87 16.75
CA SER A 263 -33.72 18.16 15.53
C SER A 263 -34.60 16.97 15.12
N ASP A 264 -35.37 17.14 14.04
CA ASP A 264 -36.16 16.09 13.37
C ASP A 264 -35.34 14.91 12.81
N HIS A 265 -34.00 15.02 12.77
CA HIS A 265 -33.09 13.99 12.25
C HIS A 265 -32.56 13.01 13.30
N ILE A 266 -33.15 12.99 14.50
CA ILE A 266 -32.78 12.05 15.57
C ILE A 266 -33.77 10.90 15.59
N ASP A 267 -33.25 9.68 15.46
CA ASP A 267 -34.04 8.47 15.65
C ASP A 267 -34.28 8.24 17.15
N HIS A 268 -35.51 8.50 17.60
CA HIS A 268 -35.92 8.33 18.99
C HIS A 268 -35.97 6.86 19.46
N GLU A 269 -35.92 5.88 18.55
CA GLU A 269 -35.86 4.45 18.87
C GLU A 269 -34.40 3.94 18.99
N SER A 270 -33.40 4.82 18.84
CA SER A 270 -31.98 4.46 18.94
C SER A 270 -31.54 4.08 20.36
N LEU A 271 -30.79 2.97 20.47
CA LEU A 271 -30.15 2.49 21.70
C LEU A 271 -29.31 3.55 22.42
N ILE A 272 -28.74 4.52 21.70
CA ILE A 272 -27.95 5.62 22.27
C ILE A 272 -28.82 6.51 23.18
N ILE A 273 -30.10 6.68 22.86
CA ILE A 273 -31.05 7.46 23.66
C ILE A 273 -31.45 6.70 24.92
N GLU A 274 -31.59 5.36 24.85
CA GLU A 274 -31.81 4.51 26.01
C GLU A 274 -30.62 4.59 27.00
N ASP A 275 -29.39 4.52 26.50
CA ASP A 275 -28.17 4.67 27.31
C ASP A 275 -28.07 6.08 27.94
N ILE A 276 -28.36 7.15 27.17
CA ILE A 276 -28.42 8.54 27.70
C ILE A 276 -29.48 8.67 28.81
N ASN A 277 -30.68 8.13 28.62
CA ASN A 277 -31.75 8.18 29.62
C ASN A 277 -31.40 7.36 30.87
N THR A 278 -30.68 6.25 30.71
CA THR A 278 -30.15 5.45 31.81
C THR A 278 -29.11 6.23 32.62
N LEU A 279 -28.21 6.97 31.97
CA LEU A 279 -27.25 7.86 32.63
C LEU A 279 -27.94 9.02 33.38
N ILE A 280 -28.95 9.65 32.77
CA ILE A 280 -29.77 10.71 33.41
C ILE A 280 -30.48 10.17 34.67
N SER A 281 -30.98 8.93 34.62
CA SER A 281 -31.66 8.29 35.75
C SER A 281 -30.69 7.98 36.90
N LYS A 282 -29.47 7.48 36.58
CA LYS A 282 -28.38 7.30 37.57
C LYS A 282 -28.05 8.61 38.31
N LEU A 283 -27.90 9.71 37.59
CA LEU A 283 -27.64 11.04 38.16
C LEU A 283 -28.75 11.45 39.13
N THR A 284 -30.01 11.37 38.69
CA THR A 284 -31.18 11.82 39.46
C THR A 284 -31.33 11.04 40.79
N ASN A 285 -31.11 9.73 40.76
CA ASN A 285 -31.17 8.87 41.95
C ASN A 285 -30.02 9.13 42.94
N SER A 286 -28.85 9.50 42.45
CA SER A 286 -27.69 9.93 43.26
C SER A 286 -27.96 11.24 44.02
N THR A 287 -28.62 12.21 43.39
CA THR A 287 -28.96 13.49 44.04
C THR A 287 -30.03 13.30 45.14
N GLN A 288 -31.04 12.46 44.91
CA GLN A 288 -32.08 12.19 45.90
C GLN A 288 -31.54 11.47 47.16
N THR A 289 -30.63 10.50 46.99
CA THR A 289 -30.02 9.78 48.14
C THR A 289 -29.08 10.65 48.97
N LYS A 290 -28.41 11.66 48.38
CA LYS A 290 -27.67 12.68 49.14
C LYS A 290 -28.60 13.59 49.95
N ASN A 291 -29.70 14.05 49.36
CA ASN A 291 -30.65 14.95 50.01
C ASN A 291 -31.39 14.30 51.20
N LEU A 292 -31.59 12.98 51.18
CA LEU A 292 -32.14 12.24 52.33
C LEU A 292 -31.17 12.16 53.52
N LYS A 293 -29.85 12.10 53.30
CA LYS A 293 -28.86 11.98 54.39
C LYS A 293 -28.60 13.29 55.16
N ASN A 294 -28.90 14.45 54.57
CA ASN A 294 -28.75 15.75 55.25
C ASN A 294 -29.99 16.19 56.05
N ARG A 295 -31.02 15.35 56.19
CA ARG A 295 -32.22 15.59 57.00
C ARG A 295 -32.32 14.72 58.26
N SER A 296 -31.25 14.64 59.07
CA SER A 296 -31.44 14.38 60.51
C SER A 296 -30.39 15.08 61.40
N ARG A 297 -30.85 16.08 62.16
CA ARG A 297 -30.44 16.44 63.54
C ARG A 297 -31.05 17.80 63.94
N LYS A 298 -32.29 17.76 64.42
CA LYS A 298 -32.71 18.59 65.57
C LYS A 298 -33.23 17.62 66.65
N PRO A 299 -32.96 17.89 67.94
CA PRO A 299 -33.21 16.94 69.02
C PRO A 299 -34.68 16.89 69.44
N LEU A 300 -35.02 15.83 70.20
CA LEU A 300 -36.35 15.50 70.70
C LEU A 300 -37.05 16.64 71.44
N GLN A 301 -38.39 16.66 71.34
CA GLN A 301 -39.23 16.79 72.53
C GLN A 301 -40.31 15.69 72.52
N ILE A 302 -40.64 15.20 73.71
CA ILE A 302 -41.53 14.07 74.00
C ILE A 302 -42.84 14.62 74.59
N ILE A 303 -43.97 14.00 74.24
CA ILE A 303 -45.25 13.75 74.97
C ILE A 303 -46.14 13.08 73.89
N ILE A 304 -46.42 11.77 73.87
CA ILE A 304 -47.15 10.87 74.79
C ILE A 304 -48.68 10.99 74.68
N GLU A 305 -49.34 9.83 74.55
CA GLU A 305 -50.80 9.52 74.60
C GLU A 305 -51.69 10.06 73.44
N GLU A 306 -52.73 9.36 72.95
CA GLU A 306 -53.07 7.91 72.88
C GLU A 306 -54.32 7.76 71.93
N SER A 307 -54.82 6.52 71.71
CA SER A 307 -56.16 6.19 71.14
C SER A 307 -56.41 6.31 69.61
N ASP A 308 -56.30 5.17 68.91
CA ASP A 308 -57.38 4.40 68.22
C ASP A 308 -58.45 5.02 67.27
N GLU A 309 -58.99 4.09 66.45
CA GLU A 309 -60.24 4.12 65.63
C GLU A 309 -60.24 4.75 64.22
N GLU A 310 -59.95 3.90 63.22
CA GLU A 310 -60.87 3.34 62.19
C GLU A 310 -61.84 4.22 61.34
N LEU A 311 -62.17 3.68 60.14
CA LEU A 311 -63.29 3.97 59.22
C LEU A 311 -63.18 5.06 58.12
N GLU A 312 -62.98 4.55 56.89
CA GLU A 312 -63.87 4.63 55.72
C GLU A 312 -64.44 5.95 55.12
N ALA A 313 -64.34 5.97 53.77
CA ALA A 313 -65.40 6.30 52.79
C ALA A 313 -65.56 7.71 52.15
N THR A 314 -65.42 7.69 50.81
CA THR A 314 -66.30 8.27 49.76
C THR A 314 -66.28 9.76 49.34
N SER A 315 -65.97 9.92 48.04
CA SER A 315 -66.70 10.68 46.99
C SER A 315 -66.84 12.23 47.03
N MET A 316 -66.40 12.91 45.95
CA MET A 316 -67.26 13.38 44.83
C MET A 316 -66.51 14.39 43.91
N ASP A 317 -66.26 13.97 42.68
CA ASP A 317 -66.62 14.58 41.37
C ASP A 317 -66.90 16.10 41.17
N VAL A 318 -66.74 16.53 39.89
CA VAL A 318 -67.25 17.76 39.20
C VAL A 318 -66.45 19.09 39.27
N SER A 319 -65.75 19.43 38.17
CA SER A 319 -66.04 20.58 37.27
C SER A 319 -65.23 20.39 35.96
N THR A 320 -65.67 20.53 34.70
CA THR A 320 -66.54 21.43 33.90
C THR A 320 -66.04 22.87 33.61
N ILE A 321 -65.77 23.10 32.31
CA ILE A 321 -65.98 24.33 31.49
C ILE A 321 -64.76 25.27 31.23
N PRO A 322 -64.65 25.90 30.03
CA PRO A 322 -63.34 26.20 29.40
C PRO A 322 -63.12 27.67 28.93
N LYS A 323 -61.97 27.88 28.25
CA LYS A 323 -61.59 28.94 27.27
C LYS A 323 -62.56 30.11 26.98
N ARG A 324 -62.04 31.35 27.09
CA ARG A 324 -61.87 32.41 26.06
C ARG A 324 -61.26 33.66 26.77
N ILE A 325 -60.47 34.58 26.20
CA ILE A 325 -60.67 35.51 25.08
C ILE A 325 -59.32 36.25 24.86
N ASP A 326 -58.96 36.92 23.76
CA ASP A 326 -59.00 36.61 22.31
C ASP A 326 -58.11 37.69 21.59
N GLU A 327 -57.48 37.35 20.45
CA GLU A 327 -57.07 38.19 19.29
C GLU A 327 -56.40 39.60 19.40
N ILE A 328 -55.16 39.75 18.88
CA ILE A 328 -54.64 40.77 17.90
C ILE A 328 -53.39 40.15 17.24
N GLY A 329 -53.09 40.15 15.93
CA GLY A 329 -53.82 40.67 14.76
C GLY A 329 -53.04 41.74 13.97
N GLU A 330 -52.07 41.37 13.12
CA GLU A 330 -51.63 42.20 11.96
C GLU A 330 -50.75 41.40 10.98
N ASP A 331 -51.18 41.33 9.71
CA ASP A 331 -50.43 40.77 8.58
C ASP A 331 -49.57 41.85 7.91
N MET A 332 -48.42 41.48 7.34
CA MET A 332 -47.83 42.23 6.23
C MET A 332 -47.00 41.34 5.29
N ASP A 333 -47.54 41.09 4.09
CA ASP A 333 -46.90 40.43 2.95
C ASP A 333 -46.22 41.47 2.03
N MET A 334 -45.13 41.10 1.34
CA MET A 334 -44.64 41.72 0.08
C MET A 334 -43.35 41.05 -0.49
N SER A 335 -43.57 40.13 -1.44
CA SER A 335 -42.86 39.97 -2.73
C SER A 335 -41.32 40.02 -2.87
N LEU A 336 -40.76 38.90 -3.33
CA LEU A 336 -39.95 38.71 -4.57
C LEU A 336 -39.05 39.83 -5.13
N SER A 337 -37.77 39.47 -5.39
CA SER A 337 -37.05 39.88 -6.61
C SER A 337 -35.88 38.92 -6.94
N GLU A 338 -35.77 38.49 -8.20
CA GLU A 338 -34.68 37.67 -8.76
C GLU A 338 -33.45 38.50 -9.20
N ASP A 339 -32.39 37.78 -9.59
CA ASP A 339 -31.26 38.16 -10.47
C ASP A 339 -30.32 39.34 -10.10
N SER A 340 -29.01 39.04 -10.03
CA SER A 340 -28.09 39.46 -11.10
C SER A 340 -26.69 38.85 -11.00
N LEU A 341 -26.25 38.40 -12.18
CA LEU A 341 -24.93 37.95 -12.63
C LEU A 341 -23.69 38.76 -12.19
N LEU A 342 -22.58 38.01 -12.09
CA LEU A 342 -21.22 38.29 -12.60
C LEU A 342 -20.59 39.69 -12.45
N SER A 343 -19.41 39.71 -11.82
CA SER A 343 -18.32 40.62 -12.22
C SER A 343 -16.95 39.99 -11.98
N ASP A 344 -16.19 39.77 -13.04
CA ASP A 344 -14.75 39.44 -13.00
C ASP A 344 -13.95 40.54 -12.29
N MET A 345 -12.87 40.19 -11.59
CA MET A 345 -11.64 40.98 -11.62
C MET A 345 -10.37 40.14 -11.42
N ASN A 346 -9.37 40.49 -12.21
CA ASN A 346 -8.04 39.91 -12.36
C ASN A 346 -7.14 39.93 -11.10
N ILE A 347 -6.24 38.93 -11.02
CA ILE A 347 -4.76 39.07 -11.06
C ILE A 347 -4.24 40.42 -10.51
N ASP A 348 -3.41 40.49 -9.45
CA ASP A 348 -2.02 40.00 -9.44
C ASP A 348 -1.33 39.99 -8.04
N GLU A 349 -0.05 39.61 -8.05
CA GLU A 349 1.03 39.86 -7.08
C GLU A 349 1.06 39.17 -5.69
N ILE A 350 1.81 38.07 -5.70
CA ILE A 350 2.56 37.48 -4.58
C ILE A 350 3.45 38.55 -3.91
N GLN A 351 3.31 38.75 -2.60
CA GLN A 351 4.41 39.21 -1.75
C GLN A 351 4.66 38.27 -0.57
N THR A 352 5.91 37.84 -0.45
CA THR A 352 6.43 36.91 0.55
C THR A 352 6.63 37.58 1.91
N SER A 353 6.06 37.02 2.97
CA SER A 353 6.49 37.28 4.35
C SER A 353 6.83 35.97 5.07
N THR A 354 8.13 35.66 5.11
CA THR A 354 8.68 34.48 5.78
C THR A 354 8.50 34.60 7.30
N ILE A 355 7.63 33.79 7.90
CA ILE A 355 7.56 33.62 9.36
C ILE A 355 8.01 32.21 9.72
N SER A 356 9.25 32.11 10.20
CA SER A 356 9.77 30.88 10.81
C SER A 356 9.10 30.64 12.16
N GLN A 357 8.34 29.55 12.30
CA GLN A 357 7.99 28.98 13.60
C GLN A 357 8.57 27.57 13.72
N GLN A 358 9.65 27.46 14.49
CA GLN A 358 10.17 26.18 14.96
C GLN A 358 9.22 25.64 16.04
N LEU A 359 8.49 24.56 15.74
CA LEU A 359 7.80 23.78 16.76
C LEU A 359 8.64 22.56 17.13
N HIS A 360 9.18 22.57 18.35
CA HIS A 360 9.80 21.41 18.97
C HIS A 360 8.72 20.35 19.25
N THR A 361 8.69 19.28 18.46
CA THR A 361 7.86 18.12 18.74
C THR A 361 8.61 17.19 19.70
N VAL A 362 8.35 17.34 21.01
CA VAL A 362 8.75 16.34 22.01
C VAL A 362 7.70 15.23 21.99
N ALA A 363 8.08 14.03 21.52
CA ALA A 363 7.20 12.88 21.53
C ALA A 363 7.11 12.27 22.95
N PRO A 364 5.91 12.00 23.49
CA PRO A 364 5.77 11.24 24.72
C PRO A 364 6.04 9.75 24.46
N HIS A 365 6.86 9.13 25.31
CA HIS A 365 7.01 7.67 25.33
C HIS A 365 5.72 7.03 25.86
N PHE A 366 5.05 6.25 25.02
CA PHE A 366 4.05 5.27 25.45
C PHE A 366 4.72 3.90 25.63
N ASN A 367 4.74 3.40 26.87
CA ASN A 367 5.07 2.01 27.18
C ASN A 367 3.76 1.23 27.43
N PRO A 368 3.38 0.27 26.57
CA PRO A 368 2.36 -0.72 26.92
C PRO A 368 2.92 -1.69 27.96
N LEU A 369 2.15 -2.01 29.00
CA LEU A 369 2.49 -3.12 29.90
C LEU A 369 2.34 -4.45 29.17
N VAL A 370 3.36 -5.30 29.23
CA VAL A 370 3.28 -6.72 28.86
C VAL A 370 3.31 -7.56 30.13
N PRO A 371 2.33 -8.44 30.40
CA PRO A 371 2.43 -9.43 31.46
C PRO A 371 3.47 -10.48 31.08
N THR A 372 4.58 -10.54 31.82
CA THR A 372 5.59 -11.59 31.64
C THR A 372 5.10 -12.93 32.22
N SER A 373 4.75 -13.88 31.37
CA SER A 373 4.67 -15.29 31.73
C SER A 373 5.19 -16.18 30.60
N SER A 374 6.38 -16.72 30.78
CA SER A 374 7.02 -17.64 29.82
C SER A 374 6.65 -19.09 30.11
N PRO A 375 6.31 -19.88 29.08
CA PRO A 375 6.70 -21.27 29.04
C PRO A 375 7.70 -21.50 27.89
N SER A 376 8.82 -22.12 28.24
CA SER A 376 9.85 -22.56 27.29
C SER A 376 9.33 -23.64 26.34
N SER A 377 9.43 -23.43 25.03
CA SER A 377 9.34 -24.50 24.03
C SER A 377 10.37 -24.29 22.92
N ASN A 378 11.18 -25.33 22.66
CA ASN A 378 12.26 -25.30 21.69
C ASN A 378 11.73 -25.50 20.26
N PHE A 379 11.73 -24.46 19.43
CA PHE A 379 11.72 -24.61 17.95
C PHE A 379 12.66 -23.59 17.30
N SER A 380 13.94 -23.97 17.20
CA SER A 380 14.98 -23.20 16.53
C SER A 380 15.10 -23.61 15.05
N MET A 381 14.27 -23.02 14.18
CA MET A 381 14.57 -22.86 12.74
C MET A 381 13.87 -21.61 12.19
N SER A 382 14.58 -20.47 12.23
CA SER A 382 14.15 -19.22 11.60
C SER A 382 15.37 -18.38 11.24
N ASN A 383 15.90 -18.57 10.03
CA ASN A 383 16.94 -17.70 9.47
C ASN A 383 16.34 -16.32 9.13
N LYS A 384 16.28 -15.41 10.12
CA LYS A 384 15.89 -14.01 9.90
C LYS A 384 17.04 -13.25 9.23
N ALA A 385 17.03 -13.23 7.90
CA ALA A 385 17.96 -12.43 7.09
C ALA A 385 17.45 -10.98 6.98
N THR A 386 17.87 -10.12 7.90
CA THR A 386 17.67 -8.66 7.81
C THR A 386 18.89 -7.97 7.19
N PHE A 387 18.65 -6.90 6.43
CA PHE A 387 19.65 -6.18 5.61
C PHE A 387 20.90 -5.67 6.36
N PHE A 388 20.86 -5.60 7.70
CA PHE A 388 21.95 -5.10 8.55
C PHE A 388 22.59 -6.17 9.46
N ALA A 389 22.28 -7.46 9.26
CA ALA A 389 23.00 -8.52 9.97
C ALA A 389 24.49 -8.52 9.55
N PRO A 390 25.46 -8.59 10.49
CA PRO A 390 26.87 -8.76 10.13
C PRO A 390 27.05 -10.10 9.39
N PRO A 391 27.94 -10.18 8.39
CA PRO A 391 28.04 -11.36 7.53
C PRO A 391 28.50 -12.58 8.34
N SER A 392 27.56 -13.49 8.59
CA SER A 392 27.88 -14.85 9.00
C SER A 392 28.67 -15.51 7.87
N THR A 393 29.92 -15.88 8.15
CA THR A 393 30.83 -16.48 7.19
C THR A 393 30.24 -17.75 6.59
N PRO A 394 29.93 -17.79 5.28
CA PRO A 394 29.49 -19.03 4.65
C PRO A 394 30.69 -19.97 4.51
N ASN A 395 30.52 -21.22 4.93
CA ASN A 395 31.53 -22.26 4.72
C ASN A 395 31.81 -22.41 3.23
N THR A 396 33.06 -22.23 2.83
CA THR A 396 33.53 -22.49 1.47
C THR A 396 33.42 -23.96 1.11
N LEU A 397 32.45 -24.29 0.26
CA LEU A 397 32.56 -25.41 -0.67
C LEU A 397 32.91 -24.84 -2.05
N THR A 398 34.13 -25.13 -2.50
CA THR A 398 34.72 -24.60 -3.72
C THR A 398 34.11 -25.26 -4.96
N ILE A 399 32.97 -24.74 -5.42
CA ILE A 399 32.44 -25.03 -6.77
C ILE A 399 32.97 -23.94 -7.69
N LEU A 400 33.68 -24.33 -8.76
CA LEU A 400 34.14 -23.42 -9.81
C LEU A 400 32.92 -22.70 -10.43
N PRO A 401 32.96 -21.36 -10.60
CA PRO A 401 31.82 -20.65 -11.17
C PRO A 401 31.66 -21.02 -12.66
N GLN A 402 30.60 -21.76 -12.97
CA GLN A 402 30.14 -21.89 -14.36
C GLN A 402 29.81 -20.49 -14.90
N ARG A 403 30.37 -20.14 -16.06
CA ARG A 403 30.07 -18.86 -16.73
C ARG A 403 28.65 -18.89 -17.27
N ASN A 404 27.90 -17.82 -17.04
CA ASN A 404 26.62 -17.61 -17.70
C ASN A 404 26.83 -17.48 -19.23
N PRO A 405 26.19 -18.31 -20.08
CA PRO A 405 26.42 -18.31 -21.53
C PRO A 405 25.97 -17.00 -22.22
N THR A 406 24.99 -16.29 -21.66
CA THR A 406 24.52 -14.98 -22.15
C THR A 406 25.60 -13.89 -21.97
N ASP A 407 26.20 -13.79 -20.78
CA ASP A 407 27.32 -12.89 -20.48
C ASP A 407 28.49 -13.08 -21.46
N ALA A 408 28.75 -14.33 -21.84
CA ALA A 408 29.80 -14.68 -22.80
C ALA A 408 29.46 -14.19 -24.22
N PHE A 409 28.20 -14.35 -24.64
CA PHE A 409 27.70 -13.86 -25.92
C PHE A 409 27.69 -12.33 -26.01
N VAL A 410 27.19 -11.64 -24.98
CA VAL A 410 27.20 -10.15 -24.91
C VAL A 410 28.63 -9.64 -25.09
N LYS A 411 29.60 -10.18 -24.34
CA LYS A 411 31.01 -9.73 -24.41
C LYS A 411 31.61 -9.94 -25.80
N VAL A 412 31.35 -11.07 -26.44
CA VAL A 412 31.84 -11.34 -27.80
C VAL A 412 31.21 -10.39 -28.83
N MET A 413 29.91 -10.10 -28.74
CA MET A 413 29.26 -9.14 -29.63
C MET A 413 29.72 -7.70 -29.38
N GLN A 414 29.91 -7.30 -28.12
CA GLN A 414 30.53 -6.02 -27.77
C GLN A 414 31.96 -5.93 -28.35
N GLU A 415 32.77 -6.98 -28.23
CA GLU A 415 34.12 -7.03 -28.77
C GLU A 415 34.13 -6.93 -30.31
N ILE A 416 33.22 -7.63 -31.00
CA ILE A 416 32.99 -7.49 -32.44
C ILE A 416 32.61 -6.04 -32.79
N SER A 417 31.67 -5.42 -32.08
CA SER A 417 31.23 -4.04 -32.35
C SER A 417 32.36 -3.00 -32.21
N ASN A 418 33.28 -3.24 -31.27
CA ASN A 418 34.41 -2.36 -31.01
C ASN A 418 35.49 -2.43 -32.11
N HIS A 419 35.70 -3.63 -32.68
CA HIS A 419 36.65 -3.89 -33.77
C HIS A 419 36.07 -3.57 -35.16
N TYR A 420 34.79 -3.84 -35.38
CA TYR A 420 34.11 -3.72 -36.68
C TYR A 420 33.11 -2.56 -36.68
N ARG A 421 33.66 -1.34 -36.74
CA ARG A 421 32.90 -0.08 -36.61
C ARG A 421 32.18 0.37 -37.89
N ASP A 422 31.52 -0.55 -38.59
CA ASP A 422 30.66 -0.26 -39.73
C ASP A 422 29.19 -0.47 -39.36
N PRO A 423 28.31 0.56 -39.40
CA PRO A 423 26.90 0.41 -39.08
C PRO A 423 26.18 -0.58 -40.01
N LYS A 424 26.60 -0.74 -41.28
CA LYS A 424 25.98 -1.71 -42.20
C LYS A 424 26.33 -3.14 -41.84
N PHE A 425 27.60 -3.41 -41.53
CA PHE A 425 28.01 -4.69 -40.97
C PHE A 425 27.25 -5.04 -39.69
N LEU A 426 27.11 -4.11 -38.75
CA LEU A 426 26.38 -4.35 -37.49
C LEU A 426 24.87 -4.52 -37.72
N ALA A 427 24.29 -3.79 -38.67
CA ALA A 427 22.90 -4.00 -39.12
C ALA A 427 22.71 -5.41 -39.68
N ASN A 428 23.59 -5.88 -40.57
CA ASN A 428 23.56 -7.23 -41.12
C ASN A 428 23.68 -8.29 -40.01
N LEU A 429 24.62 -8.13 -39.07
CA LEU A 429 24.84 -9.06 -37.95
C LEU A 429 23.63 -9.13 -37.02
N LEU A 430 23.06 -7.98 -36.64
CA LEU A 430 21.84 -7.91 -35.84
C LEU A 430 20.63 -8.51 -36.59
N SER A 431 20.58 -8.37 -37.92
CA SER A 431 19.55 -9.01 -38.75
C SER A 431 19.62 -10.54 -38.72
N LEU A 432 20.80 -11.15 -38.50
CA LEU A 432 20.90 -12.61 -38.30
C LEU A 432 20.22 -13.05 -37.00
N ILE A 433 20.31 -12.26 -35.94
CA ILE A 433 19.63 -12.50 -34.67
C ILE A 433 18.11 -12.34 -34.87
N GLY A 434 17.67 -11.34 -35.64
CA GLY A 434 16.28 -11.21 -36.06
C GLY A 434 15.77 -12.42 -36.87
N ASP A 435 16.62 -12.95 -37.76
CA ASP A 435 16.36 -14.14 -38.60
C ASP A 435 16.23 -15.42 -37.77
N PHE A 436 16.97 -15.56 -36.65
CA PHE A 436 16.88 -16.67 -35.71
C PHE A 436 15.46 -16.77 -35.12
N TYR A 437 14.95 -15.67 -34.56
CA TYR A 437 13.58 -15.62 -34.05
C TYR A 437 12.54 -15.77 -35.17
N TYR A 438 12.72 -15.09 -36.31
CA TYR A 438 11.77 -15.13 -37.43
C TYR A 438 11.52 -16.54 -37.99
N LYS A 439 12.60 -17.34 -38.10
CA LYS A 439 12.58 -18.71 -38.66
C LYS A 439 12.21 -19.76 -37.63
N SER A 440 12.53 -19.54 -36.36
CA SER A 440 12.28 -20.51 -35.29
C SER A 440 10.79 -20.67 -35.00
N ARG A 441 10.32 -21.93 -35.00
CA ARG A 441 8.95 -22.31 -34.62
C ARG A 441 8.84 -23.06 -33.29
N SER A 442 9.98 -23.47 -32.73
CA SER A 442 10.10 -24.39 -31.58
C SER A 442 10.78 -23.76 -30.36
N LEU A 443 11.12 -22.46 -30.42
CA LEU A 443 11.68 -21.78 -29.26
C LEU A 443 10.63 -21.69 -28.14
N PRO A 444 11.03 -21.76 -26.85
CA PRO A 444 10.13 -21.77 -25.70
C PRO A 444 9.43 -20.43 -25.40
N PHE A 445 9.46 -19.46 -26.33
CA PHE A 445 8.90 -18.12 -26.14
C PHE A 445 7.52 -18.02 -26.79
N LYS A 446 6.53 -17.40 -26.12
CA LYS A 446 5.22 -17.11 -26.72
C LYS A 446 5.27 -15.91 -27.69
N ASN A 447 6.17 -14.95 -27.46
CA ASN A 447 6.19 -13.65 -28.13
C ASN A 447 7.28 -13.54 -29.24
N ILE A 448 7.72 -14.66 -29.82
CA ILE A 448 8.76 -14.71 -30.88
C ILE A 448 8.55 -13.66 -32.00
N PRO A 449 7.32 -13.44 -32.52
CA PRO A 449 7.13 -12.45 -33.58
C PRO A 449 7.44 -11.01 -33.13
N LEU A 450 7.17 -10.67 -31.86
CA LEU A 450 7.44 -9.34 -31.32
C LEU A 450 8.95 -9.13 -31.13
N ILE A 451 9.65 -10.10 -30.54
CA ILE A 451 11.12 -10.06 -30.37
C ILE A 451 11.82 -9.87 -31.72
N SER A 452 11.41 -10.65 -32.73
CA SER A 452 11.92 -10.52 -34.09
C SER A 452 11.64 -9.14 -34.68
N PHE A 453 10.45 -8.58 -34.44
CA PHE A 453 10.05 -7.25 -34.90
C PHE A 453 10.90 -6.13 -34.27
N GLU A 454 11.09 -6.12 -32.95
CA GLU A 454 11.92 -5.13 -32.24
C GLU A 454 13.37 -5.13 -32.75
N ILE A 455 13.92 -6.32 -33.00
CA ILE A 455 15.29 -6.45 -33.55
C ILE A 455 15.37 -5.85 -34.95
N TYR A 456 14.40 -6.11 -35.84
CA TYR A 456 14.41 -5.50 -37.17
C TYR A 456 14.12 -3.99 -37.17
N GLU A 457 13.30 -3.47 -36.25
CA GLU A 457 13.18 -2.02 -36.05
C GLU A 457 14.53 -1.42 -35.65
N THR A 458 15.29 -2.09 -34.79
CA THR A 458 16.63 -1.65 -34.38
C THR A 458 17.67 -1.77 -35.50
N VAL A 459 17.56 -2.78 -36.39
CA VAL A 459 18.36 -2.86 -37.62
C VAL A 459 18.14 -1.63 -38.51
N LEU A 460 16.91 -1.11 -38.61
CA LEU A 460 16.63 0.11 -39.38
C LEU A 460 17.14 1.40 -38.72
N LEU A 461 17.51 1.38 -37.45
CA LEU A 461 18.22 2.49 -36.80
C LEU A 461 19.71 2.50 -37.15
N LEU A 462 20.30 1.31 -37.39
CA LEU A 462 21.68 1.14 -37.83
C LEU A 462 21.84 1.40 -39.35
N ASP A 463 20.94 0.84 -40.18
CA ASP A 463 20.86 1.13 -41.61
C ASP A 463 19.39 1.27 -42.06
N ARG A 464 18.96 2.52 -42.29
CA ARG A 464 17.60 2.87 -42.73
C ARG A 464 17.21 2.27 -44.09
N GLN A 465 18.18 1.87 -44.91
CA GLN A 465 17.95 1.28 -46.24
C GLN A 465 18.09 -0.25 -46.25
N HIS A 466 18.18 -0.90 -45.07
CA HIS A 466 18.37 -2.34 -44.95
C HIS A 466 17.16 -3.14 -45.47
N SER A 467 17.23 -3.55 -46.73
CA SER A 467 16.12 -4.16 -47.49
C SER A 467 15.50 -5.39 -46.82
N ILE A 468 16.33 -6.25 -46.21
CA ILE A 468 15.88 -7.45 -45.49
C ILE A 468 15.04 -7.08 -44.27
N ALA A 469 15.37 -6.00 -43.56
CA ALA A 469 14.65 -5.60 -42.34
C ALA A 469 13.27 -5.02 -42.70
N HIS A 470 13.20 -4.16 -43.73
CA HIS A 470 11.92 -3.69 -44.28
C HIS A 470 11.02 -4.85 -44.69
N ALA A 471 11.54 -5.80 -45.47
CA ALA A 471 10.78 -6.98 -45.90
C ALA A 471 10.27 -7.81 -44.71
N ARG A 472 11.14 -8.10 -43.73
CA ARG A 472 10.80 -8.92 -42.57
C ARG A 472 9.81 -8.24 -41.63
N LEU A 473 9.90 -6.93 -41.40
CA LEU A 473 8.89 -6.18 -40.63
C LEU A 473 7.51 -6.27 -41.28
N CYS A 474 7.43 -6.06 -42.60
CA CYS A 474 6.19 -6.20 -43.35
C CYS A 474 5.64 -7.62 -43.31
N GLU A 475 6.48 -8.65 -43.45
CA GLU A 475 6.07 -10.06 -43.33
C GLU A 475 5.55 -10.39 -41.93
N ILE A 476 6.29 -10.04 -40.87
CA ILE A 476 5.93 -10.34 -39.47
C ILE A 476 4.58 -9.70 -39.11
N TYR A 477 4.40 -8.42 -39.46
CA TYR A 477 3.19 -7.65 -39.17
C TYR A 477 1.96 -8.24 -39.87
N ASN A 478 2.09 -8.63 -41.15
CA ASN A 478 0.98 -9.16 -41.93
C ASN A 478 0.77 -10.69 -41.79
N ARG A 479 1.64 -11.40 -41.05
CA ARG A 479 1.62 -12.87 -40.93
C ARG A 479 0.35 -13.41 -40.26
N SER A 480 -0.22 -12.68 -39.31
CA SER A 480 -1.44 -13.06 -38.59
C SER A 480 -2.11 -11.84 -37.96
N HIS A 481 -3.42 -11.92 -37.72
CA HIS A 481 -4.15 -10.87 -37.00
C HIS A 481 -3.65 -10.71 -35.55
N SER A 482 -3.21 -11.80 -34.92
CA SER A 482 -2.62 -11.79 -33.58
C SER A 482 -1.29 -11.03 -33.54
N ASN A 483 -0.41 -11.25 -34.53
CA ASN A 483 0.84 -10.51 -34.66
C ASN A 483 0.59 -9.01 -34.82
N LYS A 484 -0.33 -8.66 -35.73
CA LYS A 484 -0.72 -7.27 -35.98
C LYS A 484 -1.19 -6.59 -34.70
N ARG A 485 -2.16 -7.19 -34.00
CA ARG A 485 -2.69 -6.67 -32.73
C ARG A 485 -1.60 -6.53 -31.67
N MET A 486 -0.78 -7.55 -31.45
CA MET A 486 0.31 -7.52 -30.47
C MET A 486 1.34 -6.41 -30.77
N ILE A 487 1.65 -6.16 -32.05
CA ILE A 487 2.58 -5.11 -32.47
C ILE A 487 1.95 -3.71 -32.34
N ASP A 488 0.67 -3.57 -32.69
CA ASP A 488 -0.07 -2.30 -32.56
C ASP A 488 -0.25 -1.93 -31.07
N GLU A 489 -0.60 -2.89 -30.21
CA GLU A 489 -0.65 -2.73 -28.75
C GLU A 489 0.74 -2.40 -28.18
N HIS A 490 1.79 -3.13 -28.57
CA HIS A 490 3.16 -2.83 -28.14
C HIS A 490 3.59 -1.40 -28.52
N ARG A 491 3.29 -0.97 -29.75
CA ARG A 491 3.57 0.40 -30.23
C ARG A 491 2.73 1.46 -29.51
N HIS A 492 1.54 1.12 -29.03
CA HIS A 492 0.72 2.02 -28.20
C HIS A 492 1.37 2.24 -26.82
N TYR A 493 1.75 1.16 -26.12
CA TYR A 493 2.32 1.25 -24.77
C TYR A 493 3.80 1.68 -24.73
N THR A 494 4.58 1.44 -25.79
CA THR A 494 5.95 1.97 -25.95
C THR A 494 6.02 3.31 -26.71
N GLY A 495 4.86 3.92 -26.94
CA GLY A 495 4.58 5.05 -27.84
C GLY A 495 5.75 5.99 -28.13
N ALA A 496 6.32 5.85 -29.33
CA ALA A 496 7.29 6.72 -30.05
C ALA A 496 8.59 7.14 -29.32
N THR A 497 8.67 7.00 -28.00
CA THR A 497 9.64 7.70 -27.14
C THR A 497 10.99 6.99 -27.04
N LYS A 498 11.05 5.66 -27.25
CA LYS A 498 12.32 4.90 -27.33
C LYS A 498 13.28 5.44 -28.39
N TYR A 499 12.76 5.93 -29.54
CA TYR A 499 13.58 6.24 -30.72
C TYR A 499 13.42 7.66 -31.30
N SER A 500 12.34 8.39 -31.01
CA SER A 500 12.23 9.80 -31.40
C SER A 500 13.13 10.75 -30.59
N SER A 501 13.63 10.29 -29.43
CA SER A 501 14.39 11.08 -28.45
C SER A 501 15.90 10.76 -28.42
N SER A 502 16.33 9.66 -29.06
CA SER A 502 17.63 9.00 -28.81
C SER A 502 18.59 9.01 -30.02
N THR A 503 18.32 9.84 -31.03
CA THR A 503 19.15 10.02 -32.25
C THR A 503 20.58 10.53 -32.01
N GLN A 504 21.03 10.65 -30.76
CA GLN A 504 22.39 10.99 -30.34
C GLN A 504 23.22 9.79 -29.84
N GLY A 505 22.65 8.56 -29.86
CA GLY A 505 23.43 7.35 -29.60
C GLY A 505 24.41 7.02 -30.73
N SER A 506 25.60 6.53 -30.38
CA SER A 506 26.51 5.90 -31.36
C SER A 506 25.86 4.63 -31.91
N PHE A 507 26.10 4.31 -33.19
CA PHE A 507 25.63 3.04 -33.77
C PHE A 507 26.19 1.81 -33.02
N ILE A 508 27.36 1.94 -32.39
CA ILE A 508 27.93 0.90 -31.51
C ILE A 508 27.08 0.72 -30.25
N SER A 509 26.61 1.83 -29.63
CA SER A 509 25.70 1.74 -28.47
C SER A 509 24.33 1.19 -28.87
N ILE A 510 23.77 1.57 -30.03
CA ILE A 510 22.51 1.02 -30.53
C ILE A 510 22.62 -0.51 -30.72
N PHE A 511 23.70 -0.99 -31.33
CA PHE A 511 23.96 -2.41 -31.49
C PHE A 511 24.13 -3.12 -30.13
N ASN A 512 24.98 -2.61 -29.24
CA ASN A 512 25.24 -3.27 -27.95
C ASN A 512 24.00 -3.32 -27.06
N THR A 513 23.21 -2.25 -27.01
CA THR A 513 21.92 -2.24 -26.30
C THR A 513 20.95 -3.27 -26.90
N ALA A 514 20.90 -3.44 -28.23
CA ALA A 514 20.07 -4.47 -28.85
C ALA A 514 20.47 -5.90 -28.46
N ILE A 515 21.77 -6.17 -28.34
CA ILE A 515 22.29 -7.47 -27.88
C ILE A 515 22.00 -7.69 -26.40
N GLU A 516 22.23 -6.68 -25.56
CA GLU A 516 21.96 -6.73 -24.12
C GLU A 516 20.46 -6.93 -23.84
N GLU A 517 19.58 -6.14 -24.47
CA GLU A 517 18.13 -6.32 -24.37
C GLU A 517 17.70 -7.71 -24.87
N ASN A 518 18.28 -8.22 -25.96
CA ASN A 518 17.95 -9.57 -26.44
C ASN A 518 18.38 -10.68 -25.48
N MET A 519 19.57 -10.58 -24.87
CA MET A 519 20.01 -11.57 -23.87
C MET A 519 19.15 -11.49 -22.61
N ILE A 520 18.83 -10.29 -22.12
CA ILE A 520 17.92 -10.09 -20.98
C ILE A 520 16.53 -10.70 -21.26
N GLN A 521 16.01 -10.61 -22.49
CA GLN A 521 14.77 -11.28 -22.87
C GLN A 521 14.90 -12.81 -22.76
N ILE A 522 15.97 -13.42 -23.28
CA ILE A 522 16.21 -14.87 -23.16
C ILE A 522 16.27 -15.28 -21.68
N GLU A 523 17.05 -14.56 -20.85
CA GLU A 523 17.17 -14.83 -19.41
C GLU A 523 15.83 -14.70 -18.69
N THR A 524 15.07 -13.63 -18.97
CA THR A 524 13.77 -13.39 -18.32
C THR A 524 12.80 -14.53 -18.61
N PHE A 525 12.67 -14.93 -19.88
CA PHE A 525 11.76 -15.99 -20.30
C PHE A 525 12.20 -17.40 -19.86
N LEU A 526 13.49 -17.63 -19.56
CA LEU A 526 14.03 -18.95 -19.22
C LEU A 526 14.67 -19.04 -17.83
N SER A 527 14.48 -18.03 -16.98
CA SER A 527 14.99 -17.89 -15.61
C SER A 527 14.71 -19.06 -14.65
N ILE A 528 13.79 -19.96 -14.99
CA ILE A 528 13.43 -21.15 -14.21
C ILE A 528 14.15 -22.42 -14.73
N ASN A 529 14.77 -22.37 -15.91
CA ASN A 529 15.39 -23.53 -16.56
C ASN A 529 16.69 -23.14 -17.30
N ASN A 530 17.79 -23.12 -16.54
CA ASN A 530 19.13 -22.80 -17.03
C ASN A 530 19.58 -23.68 -18.21
N GLU A 531 19.18 -24.95 -18.24
CA GLU A 531 19.51 -25.88 -19.34
C GLU A 531 18.84 -25.44 -20.66
N LYS A 532 17.57 -25.01 -20.61
CA LYS A 532 16.88 -24.45 -21.78
C LYS A 532 17.45 -23.09 -22.18
N GLN A 533 17.85 -22.26 -21.21
CA GLN A 533 18.54 -20.99 -21.48
C GLN A 533 19.85 -21.24 -22.24
N GLU A 534 20.70 -22.13 -21.71
CA GLU A 534 21.96 -22.52 -22.34
C GLU A 534 21.73 -23.08 -23.75
N ASN A 535 20.82 -24.04 -23.91
CA ASN A 535 20.48 -24.59 -25.23
C ASN A 535 20.03 -23.51 -26.23
N VAL A 536 19.17 -22.57 -25.85
CA VAL A 536 18.72 -21.49 -26.76
C VAL A 536 19.84 -20.51 -27.10
N VAL A 537 20.74 -20.20 -26.16
CA VAL A 537 21.92 -19.37 -26.45
C VAL A 537 22.90 -20.11 -27.37
N ASN A 538 23.08 -21.41 -27.17
CA ASN A 538 23.94 -22.26 -28.01
C ASN A 538 23.38 -22.36 -29.44
N ASP A 539 22.08 -22.58 -29.58
CA ASP A 539 21.37 -22.57 -30.86
C ASP A 539 21.51 -21.22 -31.57
N LEU A 540 21.40 -20.10 -30.84
CA LEU A 540 21.60 -18.76 -31.39
C LEU A 540 23.06 -18.53 -31.84
N VAL A 541 24.04 -18.92 -31.01
CA VAL A 541 25.48 -18.84 -31.32
C VAL A 541 25.79 -19.61 -32.60
N LEU A 542 25.32 -20.86 -32.70
CA LEU A 542 25.51 -21.71 -33.87
C LEU A 542 24.78 -21.16 -35.09
N PHE A 543 23.54 -20.70 -34.94
CA PHE A 543 22.76 -20.13 -36.03
C PHE A 543 23.43 -18.89 -36.61
N VAL A 544 23.85 -17.94 -35.77
CA VAL A 544 24.53 -16.71 -36.18
C VAL A 544 25.87 -17.04 -36.83
N ALA A 545 26.71 -17.87 -36.19
CA ALA A 545 28.01 -18.25 -36.75
C ALA A 545 27.89 -18.98 -38.11
N ASN A 546 26.93 -19.87 -38.27
CA ASN A 546 26.72 -20.57 -39.55
C ASN A 546 26.21 -19.61 -40.64
N ASN A 547 25.20 -18.78 -40.34
CA ASN A 547 24.68 -17.79 -41.29
C ASN A 547 25.70 -16.70 -41.64
N MET A 548 26.61 -16.37 -40.72
CA MET A 548 27.71 -15.43 -40.93
C MET A 548 28.60 -15.87 -42.10
N VAL A 549 28.99 -17.16 -42.12
CA VAL A 549 29.79 -17.77 -43.20
C VAL A 549 28.95 -17.97 -44.46
N GLU A 550 27.79 -18.61 -44.36
CA GLU A 550 26.92 -18.97 -45.49
C GLU A 550 26.51 -17.74 -46.33
N LYS A 551 26.11 -16.66 -45.65
CA LYS A 551 25.71 -15.39 -46.30
C LYS A 551 26.88 -14.42 -46.52
N ASN A 552 28.11 -14.82 -46.19
CA ASN A 552 29.35 -14.05 -46.38
C ASN A 552 29.31 -12.61 -45.81
N ILE A 553 28.75 -12.45 -44.61
CA ILE A 553 28.34 -11.14 -44.05
C ILE A 553 29.50 -10.14 -43.84
N ALA A 554 30.74 -10.63 -43.65
CA ALA A 554 31.94 -9.81 -43.52
C ALA A 554 32.97 -10.06 -44.66
N GLY A 555 32.52 -10.59 -45.81
CA GLY A 555 33.44 -10.99 -46.88
C GLY A 555 34.46 -12.02 -46.39
N GLY A 556 35.73 -11.86 -46.79
CA GLY A 556 36.82 -12.77 -46.41
C GLY A 556 37.10 -12.90 -44.90
N LYS A 557 36.46 -12.10 -44.04
CA LYS A 557 36.56 -12.21 -42.57
C LYS A 557 35.41 -13.01 -41.93
N SER A 558 34.42 -13.44 -42.71
CA SER A 558 33.20 -14.11 -42.19
C SER A 558 33.51 -15.37 -41.39
N GLN A 559 34.48 -16.18 -41.85
CA GLN A 559 34.93 -17.39 -41.14
C GLN A 559 35.57 -17.06 -39.78
N LEU A 560 36.52 -16.12 -39.75
CA LEU A 560 37.21 -15.70 -38.52
C LEU A 560 36.24 -15.17 -37.46
N ILE A 561 35.24 -14.39 -37.87
CA ILE A 561 34.22 -13.85 -36.95
C ILE A 561 33.27 -14.98 -36.50
N ALA A 562 32.88 -15.89 -37.38
CA ALA A 562 32.05 -17.04 -37.01
C ALA A 562 32.74 -17.96 -36.00
N ASP A 563 34.03 -18.23 -36.18
CA ASP A 563 34.82 -19.02 -35.24
C ASP A 563 35.01 -18.27 -33.92
N PHE A 564 35.24 -16.96 -33.94
CA PHE A 564 35.25 -16.14 -32.72
C PHE A 564 33.92 -16.18 -31.95
N ILE A 565 32.79 -16.23 -32.66
CA ILE A 565 31.45 -16.40 -32.07
C ILE A 565 31.26 -17.81 -31.49
N ARG A 566 31.71 -18.88 -32.17
CA ARG A 566 31.62 -20.27 -31.67
C ARG A 566 32.44 -20.47 -30.39
N HIS A 567 33.69 -20.01 -30.37
CA HIS A 567 34.56 -20.11 -29.20
C HIS A 567 34.23 -19.07 -28.10
N SER A 568 33.05 -18.42 -28.16
CA SER A 568 32.55 -17.51 -27.12
C SER A 568 32.42 -18.18 -25.74
N GLN A 569 32.11 -19.48 -25.74
CA GLN A 569 31.78 -20.25 -24.54
C GLN A 569 32.95 -21.04 -23.93
N GLU A 570 34.07 -21.17 -24.65
CA GLU A 570 35.26 -21.86 -24.13
C GLU A 570 36.05 -21.01 -23.12
N PRO A 571 36.72 -21.63 -22.13
CA PRO A 571 37.57 -20.91 -21.19
C PRO A 571 38.76 -20.21 -21.88
N MET A 572 39.12 -19.03 -21.36
CA MET A 572 40.11 -18.14 -22.00
C MET A 572 41.50 -18.77 -22.17
N ASP A 573 41.85 -19.75 -21.34
CA ASP A 573 43.14 -20.44 -21.37
C ASP A 573 43.37 -21.24 -22.67
N ILE A 574 42.31 -21.59 -23.41
CA ILE A 574 42.42 -22.24 -24.73
C ILE A 574 42.71 -21.20 -25.84
N ARG A 575 42.20 -19.97 -25.71
CA ARG A 575 42.31 -18.92 -26.75
C ARG A 575 43.74 -18.43 -27.02
N LEU A 576 44.66 -18.62 -26.07
CA LEU A 576 46.09 -18.31 -26.26
C LEU A 576 46.84 -19.39 -27.06
N SER A 577 46.23 -20.55 -27.33
CA SER A 577 46.86 -21.60 -28.15
C SER A 577 46.54 -21.51 -29.66
N MET A 578 45.49 -20.77 -30.05
CA MET A 578 45.08 -20.61 -31.46
C MET A 578 45.64 -19.35 -32.16
N ASN A 579 46.41 -18.52 -31.46
CA ASN A 579 47.03 -17.29 -32.01
C ASN A 579 48.56 -17.40 -32.20
N ASN A 580 49.08 -18.63 -32.32
CA ASN A 580 50.47 -18.94 -32.72
C ASN A 580 50.49 -19.72 -34.04
#